data_AF-A0A1G8VVT5-F1
#
_entry.id   AF-A0A1G8VVT5-F1
#
_cell.length_a   1.000
_cell.length_b   1.000
_cell.length_c   1.000
_cell.angle_alpha   90.00
_cell.angle_beta   90.00
_cell.angle_gamma   90.00
#
_symmetry.space_group_name_H-M   'P 1'
#
loop_
_entity.id
_entity.type
_entity.pdbx_description
1 polymer ?
#
loop_
_entity_poly.entity_id
_entity_poly.type
_entity_poly.pdbx_seq_one_letter_code
_entity_poly.pdbx_strand_id
1 'polypeptide(L)'
;MGIDRKELEGNRMRRRNIALTASAGIAAGALGLTSMTLPAGAQSPQLPQVSANELLASVMESDPPALSGRITVQNELGLPALPGAGEAGELLSGGEKSMRVWYDGQQRQRISMSDGSGETTVVDDGNTVWKWDSAERTVVKYPHGESSREDSGTERPEADAPADPSELAQRLVGKLRETSTVQVDGTASVAGRDAYELVLTPKPNERTKLREVRIGVGAETRIPLRVEVNANGSSDPALRAGFSELSTGEQDAELFQFTPPENAKVRTPEKPEEQGSAPSREGDSGPGDGNRPRIEGTGWDTVVLSRLPESAMRSSTGDGERSGPGAAETGGTGVRAMAERMGSPVSGSWGHGWVINTSVGSAVLTSDGRVAAGAVPQQVLIEALRDS
;
A
#
# COMPACT_ATOMS: atom_id res chain seq x y z
N MET A 1 26.63 26.88 51.55
CA MET A 1 27.68 26.01 50.99
C MET A 1 27.02 24.68 50.63
N GLY A 2 26.77 24.34 49.36
CA GLY A 2 26.91 25.18 48.18
C GLY A 2 26.48 24.48 46.88
N ILE A 3 26.05 25.31 45.92
CA ILE A 3 26.09 25.14 44.46
C ILE A 3 25.38 23.91 43.85
N ASP A 4 24.38 24.20 43.01
CA ASP A 4 23.78 23.32 42.03
C ASP A 4 24.81 22.54 41.20
N ARG A 5 24.65 21.22 41.15
CA ARG A 5 25.18 20.44 40.02
C ARG A 5 24.10 20.25 38.98
N LYS A 6 24.15 21.14 37.99
CA LYS A 6 23.81 20.94 36.57
C LYS A 6 23.49 19.47 36.20
N GLU A 7 22.33 19.20 35.60
CA GLU A 7 22.13 19.43 34.15
C GLU A 7 23.11 18.57 33.33
N LEU A 8 22.91 17.25 33.38
CA LEU A 8 23.39 16.32 32.37
C LEU A 8 22.30 15.27 32.07
N GLU A 9 21.90 15.23 30.80
CA GLU A 9 21.64 14.00 30.04
C GLU A 9 20.54 13.06 30.56
N GLY A 10 19.32 13.60 30.59
CA GLY A 10 18.07 12.83 30.60
C GLY A 10 17.34 12.81 29.25
N ASN A 11 18.02 13.03 28.12
CA ASN A 11 17.39 13.13 26.79
C ASN A 11 16.91 11.76 26.27
N ARG A 12 15.81 11.25 26.84
CA ARG A 12 15.06 10.14 26.26
C ARG A 12 14.48 10.62 24.94
N MET A 13 15.14 10.30 23.84
CA MET A 13 14.61 10.57 22.50
C MET A 13 13.20 10.00 22.40
N ARG A 14 12.21 10.89 22.27
CA ARG A 14 10.83 10.49 22.00
C ARG A 14 10.84 9.86 20.62
N ARG A 15 10.73 8.52 20.56
CA ARG A 15 10.51 7.80 19.30
C ARG A 15 9.22 8.34 18.67
N ARG A 16 9.36 9.31 17.75
CA ARG A 16 8.28 9.81 16.92
C ARG A 16 8.04 8.76 15.85
N ASN A 17 6.87 8.14 15.90
CA ASN A 17 6.46 7.16 14.90
C ASN A 17 6.14 7.91 13.60
N ILE A 18 7.15 8.16 12.76
CA ILE A 18 6.93 8.57 11.37
C ILE A 18 6.34 7.35 10.64
N ALA A 19 5.04 7.20 10.76
CA ALA A 19 4.24 6.32 9.93
C ALA A 19 4.23 6.87 8.50
N LEU A 20 5.32 6.62 7.76
CA LEU A 20 5.36 6.71 6.31
C LEU A 20 4.43 5.64 5.74
N THR A 21 3.13 5.94 5.72
CA THR A 21 2.05 5.06 5.22
C THR A 21 2.05 5.00 3.70
N ALA A 22 3.20 4.66 3.12
CA ALA A 22 3.34 4.14 1.78
C ALA A 22 3.23 2.61 1.83
N SER A 23 2.07 2.11 2.28
CA SER A 23 1.78 0.68 2.47
C SER A 23 1.55 -0.06 1.15
N ALA A 24 2.48 0.08 0.20
CA ALA A 24 2.58 -0.70 -1.02
C ALA A 24 3.45 -1.94 -0.75
N GLY A 25 2.86 -2.97 -0.14
CA GLY A 25 3.56 -4.20 0.24
C GLY A 25 3.97 -5.05 -0.96
N ILE A 26 5.17 -4.83 -1.51
CA ILE A 26 5.79 -5.67 -2.54
C ILE A 26 7.29 -5.82 -2.26
N ALA A 27 7.78 -7.04 -1.95
CA ALA A 27 9.14 -7.31 -1.46
C ALA A 27 9.94 -8.26 -2.39
N ALA A 28 10.71 -7.68 -3.33
CA ALA A 28 11.04 -8.23 -4.73
C ALA A 28 12.67 -7.96 -4.70
N GLY A 29 13.57 -8.66 -5.44
CA GLY A 29 14.86 -8.09 -5.94
C GLY A 29 15.80 -8.99 -6.81
N ALA A 30 16.70 -8.48 -7.69
CA ALA A 30 17.57 -9.36 -8.53
C ALA A 30 18.77 -8.81 -9.33
N LEU A 31 19.50 -9.77 -9.94
CA LEU A 31 20.44 -9.68 -11.05
C LEU A 31 19.87 -9.45 -12.46
N GLY A 32 20.13 -8.29 -13.09
CA GLY A 32 20.74 -8.33 -14.43
C GLY A 32 20.07 -7.66 -15.65
N LEU A 33 20.45 -6.40 -15.89
CA LEU A 33 20.73 -5.81 -17.21
C LEU A 33 19.60 -5.68 -18.28
N THR A 34 19.01 -4.48 -18.35
CA THR A 34 18.87 -3.76 -19.64
C THR A 34 19.12 -2.26 -19.42
N SER A 35 19.91 -1.61 -20.29
CA SER A 35 20.08 -0.16 -20.27
C SER A 35 18.83 0.54 -20.83
N MET A 36 18.04 1.20 -19.98
CA MET A 36 16.94 2.05 -20.46
C MET A 36 17.52 3.26 -21.21
N THR A 37 17.08 3.48 -22.45
CA THR A 37 17.43 4.66 -23.24
C THR A 37 16.67 5.87 -22.71
N LEU A 38 17.33 6.68 -21.88
CA LEU A 38 16.82 7.99 -21.46
C LEU A 38 16.48 8.87 -22.68
N PRO A 39 15.46 9.75 -22.60
CA PRO A 39 15.19 10.72 -23.64
C PRO A 39 16.41 11.64 -23.84
N ALA A 40 16.85 11.78 -25.09
CA ALA A 40 18.08 12.47 -25.44
C ALA A 40 18.04 13.96 -25.06
N GLY A 41 18.68 14.31 -23.94
CA GLY A 41 18.78 15.68 -23.43
C GLY A 41 18.83 15.76 -21.89
N ALA A 42 18.20 14.82 -21.19
CA ALA A 42 18.27 14.75 -19.73
C ALA A 42 19.58 14.07 -19.29
N GLN A 43 20.51 14.83 -18.74
CA GLN A 43 21.65 14.26 -18.00
C GLN A 43 21.16 13.86 -16.61
N SER A 44 21.30 12.58 -16.25
CA SER A 44 21.06 12.11 -14.88
C SER A 44 21.98 12.82 -13.88
N PRO A 45 21.48 13.24 -12.70
CA PRO A 45 22.29 13.95 -11.71
C PRO A 45 23.53 13.18 -11.26
N GLN A 46 24.69 13.83 -11.24
CA GLN A 46 25.94 13.22 -10.81
C GLN A 46 26.06 13.26 -9.28
N LEU A 47 25.40 12.32 -8.61
CA LEU A 47 25.43 12.17 -7.16
C LEU A 47 26.59 11.27 -6.69
N PRO A 48 27.11 11.45 -5.45
CA PRO A 48 28.05 10.52 -4.84
C PRO A 48 27.52 9.09 -4.79
N GLN A 49 28.37 8.08 -4.97
CA GLN A 49 27.94 6.69 -4.83
C GLN A 49 27.55 6.38 -3.38
N VAL A 50 26.44 5.65 -3.21
CA VAL A 50 25.90 5.21 -1.92
C VAL A 50 25.36 3.78 -2.06
N SER A 51 25.59 2.91 -1.08
CA SER A 51 25.03 1.56 -1.11
C SER A 51 23.55 1.54 -0.73
N ALA A 52 22.84 0.46 -1.08
CA ALA A 52 21.45 0.28 -0.66
C ALA A 52 21.27 0.21 0.87
N ASN A 53 22.30 -0.22 1.61
CA ASN A 53 22.27 -0.25 3.07
C ASN A 53 22.31 1.17 3.64
N GLU A 54 23.27 1.99 3.17
CA GLU A 54 23.45 3.38 3.61
C GLU A 54 22.30 4.26 3.14
N LEU A 55 21.77 4.04 1.93
CA LEU A 55 20.61 4.76 1.44
C LEU A 55 19.41 4.49 2.34
N LEU A 56 19.07 3.22 2.60
CA LEU A 56 17.94 2.88 3.47
C LEU A 56 18.12 3.38 4.92
N ALA A 57 19.34 3.30 5.47
CA ALA A 57 19.64 3.89 6.78
C ALA A 57 19.38 5.41 6.78
N SER A 58 19.85 6.13 5.74
CA SER A 58 19.59 7.57 5.60
C SER A 58 18.12 7.92 5.39
N VAL A 59 17.28 7.02 4.86
CA VAL A 59 15.80 7.20 4.86
C VAL A 59 15.24 7.04 6.27
N MET A 60 15.67 6.01 7.02
CA MET A 60 15.19 5.74 8.39
C MET A 60 15.61 6.80 9.41
N GLU A 61 16.75 7.46 9.20
CA GLU A 61 17.25 8.57 10.02
C GLU A 61 16.69 9.93 9.58
N SER A 62 16.03 10.02 8.42
CA SER A 62 15.56 11.31 7.90
C SER A 62 14.34 11.87 8.64
N ASP A 63 14.50 13.05 9.22
CA ASP A 63 13.38 13.93 9.56
C ASP A 63 12.95 14.67 8.27
N PRO A 64 11.77 14.36 7.68
CA PRO A 64 11.29 15.06 6.49
C PRO A 64 11.06 16.55 6.80
N PRO A 65 11.50 17.48 5.93
CA PRO A 65 11.23 18.89 6.12
C PRO A 65 9.74 19.20 5.95
N ALA A 66 9.31 20.36 6.45
CA ALA A 66 8.02 20.93 6.08
C ALA A 66 7.93 21.06 4.54
N LEU A 67 6.82 20.60 3.97
CA LEU A 67 6.68 20.44 2.52
C LEU A 67 5.23 20.53 2.05
N SER A 68 5.07 20.77 0.76
CA SER A 68 3.82 20.53 0.05
C SER A 68 4.06 20.10 -1.39
N GLY A 69 3.11 19.37 -1.97
CA GLY A 69 3.27 18.83 -3.31
C GLY A 69 2.01 18.20 -3.87
N ARG A 70 2.09 17.80 -5.13
CA ARG A 70 1.10 16.94 -5.78
C ARG A 70 1.71 15.58 -6.04
N ILE A 71 1.06 14.54 -5.55
CA ILE A 71 1.39 13.15 -5.86
C ILE A 71 0.42 12.69 -6.96
N THR A 72 0.95 12.10 -8.01
CA THR A 72 0.20 11.46 -9.08
C THR A 72 0.37 9.95 -8.96
N VAL A 73 -0.74 9.21 -9.10
CA VAL A 73 -0.79 7.75 -9.13
C VAL A 73 -1.35 7.32 -10.49
N GLN A 74 -0.52 6.69 -11.31
CA GLN A 74 -0.88 6.09 -12.59
C GLN A 74 -1.00 4.58 -12.41
N ASN A 75 -2.16 4.02 -12.72
CA ASN A 75 -2.48 2.61 -12.54
C ASN A 75 -2.88 1.97 -13.87
N GLU A 76 -1.92 1.26 -14.47
CA GLU A 76 -2.03 0.52 -15.72
C GLU A 76 -2.17 -1.00 -15.45
N LEU A 77 -2.64 -1.37 -14.25
CA LEU A 77 -2.84 -2.77 -13.86
C LEU A 77 -4.03 -3.41 -14.60
N GLY A 78 -4.84 -2.61 -15.30
CA GLY A 78 -6.08 -3.02 -15.96
C GLY A 78 -7.19 -3.41 -14.97
N LEU A 79 -7.03 -3.07 -13.68
CA LEU A 79 -7.96 -3.46 -12.63
C LEU A 79 -9.15 -2.49 -12.55
N PRO A 80 -10.40 -2.97 -12.72
CA PRO A 80 -11.59 -2.18 -12.39
C PRO A 80 -11.71 -1.99 -10.89
N ALA A 81 -12.45 -0.95 -10.47
CA ALA A 81 -12.81 -0.76 -9.06
C ALA A 81 -13.52 -2.00 -8.49
N LEU A 82 -12.98 -2.54 -7.39
CA LEU A 82 -13.52 -3.73 -6.74
C LEU A 82 -14.55 -3.32 -5.65
N PRO A 83 -15.82 -3.77 -5.72
CA PRO A 83 -16.81 -3.41 -4.71
C PRO A 83 -16.41 -3.97 -3.34
N GLY A 84 -16.34 -3.10 -2.34
CA GLY A 84 -15.93 -3.45 -0.97
C GLY A 84 -14.42 -3.36 -0.68
N ALA A 85 -13.57 -3.00 -1.66
CA ALA A 85 -12.13 -2.84 -1.45
C ALA A 85 -11.71 -1.48 -0.82
N GLY A 86 -12.68 -0.66 -0.41
CA GLY A 86 -12.47 0.62 0.27
C GLY A 86 -11.69 1.66 -0.55
N GLU A 87 -11.23 2.70 0.15
CA GLU A 87 -10.50 3.84 -0.44
C GLU A 87 -9.16 3.42 -1.05
N ALA A 88 -8.55 2.33 -0.56
CA ALA A 88 -7.33 1.76 -1.14
C ALA A 88 -7.62 1.10 -2.50
N GLY A 89 -8.70 0.30 -2.60
CA GLY A 89 -9.16 -0.27 -3.86
C GLY A 89 -9.66 0.77 -4.86
N GLU A 90 -10.14 1.92 -4.37
CA GLU A 90 -10.49 3.06 -5.20
C GLU A 90 -9.27 3.88 -5.66
N LEU A 91 -8.28 4.13 -4.80
CA LEU A 91 -7.00 4.74 -5.22
C LEU A 91 -6.28 3.85 -6.25
N LEU A 92 -6.49 2.54 -6.18
CA LEU A 92 -5.95 1.54 -7.10
C LEU A 92 -6.94 1.09 -8.20
N SER A 93 -8.04 1.82 -8.42
CA SER A 93 -8.83 1.68 -9.65
C SER A 93 -8.05 2.24 -10.84
N GLY A 94 -8.04 1.54 -11.99
CA GLY A 94 -7.23 1.92 -13.15
C GLY A 94 -7.43 3.35 -13.66
N GLY A 95 -6.35 3.93 -14.22
CA GLY A 95 -6.28 5.33 -14.69
C GLY A 95 -5.30 6.18 -13.88
N GLU A 96 -5.36 7.50 -14.07
CA GLU A 96 -4.57 8.48 -13.30
C GLU A 96 -5.42 9.13 -12.20
N LYS A 97 -4.91 9.13 -10.96
CA LYS A 97 -5.46 9.89 -9.83
C LYS A 97 -4.40 10.85 -9.29
N SER A 98 -4.82 11.99 -8.74
CA SER A 98 -3.91 12.96 -8.14
C SER A 98 -4.40 13.40 -6.75
N MET A 99 -3.45 13.60 -5.85
CA MET A 99 -3.68 14.09 -4.50
C MET A 99 -2.68 15.20 -4.17
N ARG A 100 -3.12 16.17 -3.37
CA ARG A 100 -2.28 17.23 -2.81
C ARG A 100 -1.92 16.86 -1.38
N VAL A 101 -0.66 17.02 -1.02
CA VAL A 101 -0.14 16.76 0.33
C VAL A 101 0.53 18.00 0.89
N TRP A 102 0.36 18.23 2.19
CA TRP A 102 1.07 19.23 2.99
C TRP A 102 1.51 18.58 4.30
N TYR A 103 2.70 18.91 4.79
CA TYR A 103 3.27 18.41 6.03
C TYR A 103 4.05 19.51 6.75
N ASP A 104 3.90 19.61 8.07
CA ASP A 104 4.46 20.72 8.87
C ASP A 104 5.91 20.53 9.35
N GLY A 105 6.56 19.44 8.94
CA GLY A 105 7.93 19.12 9.37
C GLY A 105 8.02 18.43 10.72
N GLN A 106 6.90 18.14 11.41
CA GLN A 106 6.92 17.53 12.74
C GLN A 106 5.92 16.40 12.97
N GLN A 107 4.66 16.60 12.60
CA GLN A 107 3.57 15.68 12.93
C GLN A 107 2.26 15.97 12.17
N ARG A 108 1.99 17.24 11.84
CA ARG A 108 0.71 17.64 11.24
C ARG A 108 0.77 17.50 9.72
N GLN A 109 -0.29 16.97 9.15
CA GLN A 109 -0.38 16.68 7.71
C GLN A 109 -1.79 16.93 7.18
N ARG A 110 -1.87 17.31 5.91
CA ARG A 110 -3.11 17.34 5.14
C ARG A 110 -2.91 16.56 3.85
N ILE A 111 -3.90 15.75 3.49
CA ILE A 111 -4.03 15.12 2.18
C ILE A 111 -5.41 15.53 1.63
N SER A 112 -5.46 16.01 0.38
CA SER A 112 -6.71 16.28 -0.33
C SER A 112 -6.66 15.60 -1.69
N MET A 113 -7.65 14.75 -1.96
CA MET A 113 -7.89 14.13 -3.25
C MET A 113 -9.20 14.69 -3.80
N SER A 114 -9.25 15.00 -5.09
CA SER A 114 -10.46 15.49 -5.73
C SER A 114 -10.61 14.83 -7.09
N ASP A 115 -11.77 14.23 -7.31
CA ASP A 115 -12.23 13.80 -8.63
C ASP A 115 -13.47 14.61 -9.02
N GLY A 116 -14.06 14.33 -10.19
CA GLY A 116 -15.22 15.07 -10.70
C GLY A 116 -16.50 14.91 -9.87
N SER A 117 -16.51 13.99 -8.90
CA SER A 117 -17.65 13.64 -8.04
C SER A 117 -17.56 14.28 -6.65
N GLY A 118 -16.35 14.55 -6.14
CA GLY A 118 -16.16 15.14 -4.82
C GLY A 118 -14.70 15.38 -4.40
N GLU A 119 -14.54 15.93 -3.20
CA GLU A 119 -13.27 16.01 -2.48
C GLU A 119 -13.30 15.09 -1.25
N THR A 120 -12.28 14.23 -1.15
CA THR A 120 -11.92 13.51 0.07
C THR A 120 -10.70 14.18 0.69
N THR A 121 -10.80 14.56 1.96
CA THR A 121 -9.71 15.23 2.70
C THR A 121 -9.39 14.46 3.98
N VAL A 122 -8.10 14.26 4.25
CA VAL A 122 -7.58 13.81 5.55
C VAL A 122 -6.76 14.96 6.15
N VAL A 123 -6.99 15.29 7.42
CA VAL A 123 -6.18 16.25 8.20
C VAL A 123 -5.79 15.59 9.52
N ASP A 124 -4.49 15.53 9.79
CA ASP A 124 -3.95 15.20 11.11
C ASP A 124 -3.54 16.52 11.78
N ASP A 125 -4.29 16.91 12.82
CA ASP A 125 -4.01 18.11 13.61
C ASP A 125 -2.92 17.90 14.68
N GLY A 126 -2.39 16.67 14.80
CA GLY A 126 -1.40 16.25 15.80
C GLY A 126 -2.00 15.63 17.07
N ASN A 127 -3.32 15.74 17.25
CA ASN A 127 -4.12 15.13 18.31
C ASN A 127 -5.26 14.25 17.75
N THR A 128 -5.77 14.61 16.57
CA THR A 128 -6.94 14.02 15.91
C THR A 128 -6.67 13.87 14.42
N VAL A 129 -7.00 12.71 13.85
CA VAL A 129 -7.09 12.53 12.40
C VAL A 129 -8.54 12.67 11.99
N TRP A 130 -8.82 13.68 11.17
CA TRP A 130 -10.12 13.95 10.57
C TRP A 130 -10.11 13.45 9.14
N LYS A 131 -11.13 12.67 8.75
CA LYS A 131 -11.43 12.31 7.37
C LYS A 131 -12.77 12.92 6.97
N TRP A 132 -12.81 13.60 5.83
CA TRP A 132 -13.98 14.25 5.26
C TRP A 132 -14.25 13.71 3.86
N ASP A 133 -15.50 13.35 3.62
CA ASP A 133 -16.07 13.04 2.31
C ASP A 133 -17.13 14.11 1.96
N SER A 134 -16.92 14.84 0.87
CA SER A 134 -17.84 15.91 0.46
C SER A 134 -19.16 15.42 -0.15
N ALA A 135 -19.16 14.22 -0.74
CA ALA A 135 -20.30 13.65 -1.48
C ALA A 135 -21.33 13.04 -0.52
N GLU A 136 -20.88 12.25 0.48
CA GLU A 136 -21.73 11.80 1.58
C GLU A 136 -22.08 12.93 2.58
N ARG A 137 -21.22 13.95 2.62
CA ARG A 137 -21.10 14.96 3.70
C ARG A 137 -20.78 14.32 5.06
N THR A 138 -19.89 13.34 5.09
CA THR A 138 -19.50 12.60 6.29
C THR A 138 -18.13 13.05 6.80
N VAL A 139 -18.03 13.34 8.10
CA VAL A 139 -16.74 13.47 8.80
C VAL A 139 -16.56 12.25 9.70
N VAL A 140 -15.43 11.57 9.62
CA VAL A 140 -15.01 10.56 10.60
C VAL A 140 -13.78 11.11 11.34
N LYS A 141 -13.77 11.02 12.67
CA LYS A 141 -12.63 11.44 13.50
C LYS A 141 -12.01 10.24 14.23
N TYR A 142 -10.69 10.17 14.23
CA TYR A 142 -9.89 9.13 14.90
C TYR A 142 -8.92 9.80 15.89
N PRO A 143 -8.67 9.21 17.07
CA PRO A 143 -7.56 9.65 17.92
C PRO A 143 -6.22 9.50 17.18
N HIS A 144 -5.32 10.48 17.30
CA HIS A 144 -4.00 10.40 16.66
C HIS A 144 -3.25 9.14 17.13
N GLY A 145 -2.81 8.32 16.17
CA GLY A 145 -2.15 7.05 16.44
C GLY A 145 -3.06 5.85 16.69
N GLU A 146 -4.39 5.96 16.63
CA GLU A 146 -5.30 4.80 16.45
C GLU A 146 -5.51 4.46 14.96
N SER A 147 -5.50 5.47 14.08
CA SER A 147 -5.63 5.35 12.61
C SER A 147 -4.57 4.51 11.89
N SER A 148 -3.59 3.95 12.60
CA SER A 148 -2.53 3.07 12.09
C SER A 148 -2.64 1.62 12.58
N ARG A 149 -3.81 1.20 13.09
CA ARG A 149 -4.07 -0.17 13.59
C ARG A 149 -5.10 -0.98 12.80
N GLU A 150 -5.89 -0.34 11.95
CA GLU A 150 -6.89 -1.05 11.14
C GLU A 150 -6.24 -1.60 9.85
N ASP A 151 -6.45 -2.90 9.62
CA ASP A 151 -6.23 -3.67 8.39
C ASP A 151 -4.82 -3.65 7.75
N SER A 152 -3.77 -3.85 8.56
CA SER A 152 -2.54 -4.50 8.08
C SER A 152 -2.17 -5.67 8.99
N GLY A 153 -2.59 -6.89 8.57
CA GLY A 153 -2.34 -8.15 9.28
C GLY A 153 -0.88 -8.61 9.35
N THR A 154 0.07 -7.71 9.10
CA THR A 154 1.50 -7.94 9.32
C THR A 154 1.81 -7.74 10.80
N GLU A 155 2.12 -8.81 11.53
CA GLU A 155 2.66 -8.69 12.88
C GLU A 155 3.92 -7.81 12.84
N ARG A 156 3.82 -6.58 13.36
CA ARG A 156 4.97 -5.70 13.51
C ARG A 156 5.89 -6.32 14.58
N PRO A 157 7.17 -6.61 14.30
CA PRO A 157 8.08 -7.20 15.27
C PRO A 157 8.53 -6.16 16.31
N GLU A 158 7.63 -5.78 17.23
CA GLU A 158 7.85 -4.71 18.21
C GLU A 158 8.77 -5.10 19.38
N ALA A 159 9.24 -6.35 19.46
CA ALA A 159 10.11 -6.85 20.53
C ALA A 159 11.61 -6.57 20.32
N ASP A 160 12.14 -6.80 19.10
CA ASP A 160 13.59 -6.90 18.83
C ASP A 160 14.12 -5.92 17.76
N ALA A 161 13.38 -4.84 17.51
CA ALA A 161 13.82 -3.77 16.61
C ALA A 161 15.07 -3.05 17.19
N PRO A 162 16.19 -2.95 16.43
CA PRO A 162 17.38 -2.21 16.87
C PRO A 162 17.09 -0.76 17.25
N ALA A 163 17.88 -0.22 18.17
CA ALA A 163 17.89 1.20 18.45
C ALA A 163 18.64 2.02 17.38
N ASP A 164 19.45 1.37 16.54
CA ASP A 164 20.23 1.97 15.46
C ASP A 164 19.52 1.76 14.10
N PRO A 165 19.16 2.84 13.37
CA PRO A 165 18.65 2.78 12.00
C PRO A 165 19.55 1.98 11.05
N SER A 166 20.86 2.00 11.25
CA SER A 166 21.85 1.29 10.42
C SER A 166 21.74 -0.23 10.58
N GLU A 167 21.56 -0.73 11.80
CA GLU A 167 21.27 -2.15 12.04
C GLU A 167 19.91 -2.55 11.47
N LEU A 168 18.89 -1.72 11.64
CA LEU A 168 17.55 -2.01 11.10
C LEU A 168 17.57 -2.07 9.56
N ALA A 169 18.24 -1.11 8.91
CA ALA A 169 18.44 -1.10 7.47
C ALA A 169 19.21 -2.34 6.99
N GLN A 170 20.29 -2.73 7.67
CA GLN A 170 21.03 -3.96 7.37
C GLN A 170 20.16 -5.21 7.51
N ARG A 171 19.33 -5.31 8.56
CA ARG A 171 18.40 -6.43 8.75
C ARG A 171 17.30 -6.47 7.68
N LEU A 172 16.71 -5.33 7.30
CA LEU A 172 15.69 -5.27 6.25
C LEU A 172 16.27 -5.59 4.87
N VAL A 173 17.39 -4.97 4.48
CA VAL A 173 18.04 -5.29 3.19
C VAL A 173 18.59 -6.72 3.18
N GLY A 174 19.01 -7.24 4.35
CA GLY A 174 19.38 -8.65 4.53
C GLY A 174 18.21 -9.59 4.25
N LYS A 175 17.07 -9.40 4.93
CA LYS A 175 15.84 -10.18 4.69
C LYS A 175 15.33 -10.08 3.27
N LEU A 176 15.32 -8.87 2.69
CA LEU A 176 15.03 -8.72 1.27
C LEU A 176 15.97 -9.62 0.47
N ARG A 177 17.29 -9.51 0.63
CA ARG A 177 18.31 -10.29 -0.12
C ARG A 177 18.17 -11.83 -0.05
N GLU A 178 17.27 -12.38 0.76
CA GLU A 178 16.86 -13.80 0.71
C GLU A 178 16.09 -14.12 -0.58
N THR A 179 15.12 -13.30 -0.99
CA THR A 179 14.43 -13.36 -2.29
C THR A 179 14.90 -12.29 -3.29
N SER A 180 15.71 -11.35 -2.81
CA SER A 180 16.07 -10.11 -3.52
C SER A 180 17.55 -10.00 -3.92
N THR A 181 17.82 -9.01 -4.76
CA THR A 181 19.05 -8.23 -4.84
C THR A 181 18.58 -6.79 -4.77
N VAL A 182 19.23 -6.00 -3.91
CA VAL A 182 18.84 -4.62 -3.62
C VAL A 182 20.07 -3.75 -3.83
N GLN A 183 19.97 -2.82 -4.79
CA GLN A 183 21.06 -1.98 -5.30
C GLN A 183 20.58 -0.55 -5.50
N VAL A 184 21.52 0.39 -5.54
CA VAL A 184 21.29 1.75 -6.05
C VAL A 184 21.80 1.76 -7.49
N ASP A 185 20.89 1.85 -8.45
CA ASP A 185 21.13 1.69 -9.88
C ASP A 185 20.74 2.99 -10.61
N GLY A 186 21.69 3.92 -10.63
CA GLY A 186 21.58 5.21 -11.28
C GLY A 186 20.92 6.30 -10.43
N THR A 187 20.59 7.39 -11.12
CA THR A 187 20.02 8.61 -10.55
C THR A 187 19.01 9.23 -11.53
N ALA A 188 18.03 9.94 -10.99
CA ALA A 188 16.98 10.61 -11.76
C ALA A 188 16.67 11.99 -11.16
N SER A 189 15.80 12.76 -11.83
CA SER A 189 15.14 13.92 -11.24
C SER A 189 13.64 13.63 -11.12
N VAL A 190 13.06 13.88 -9.95
CA VAL A 190 11.62 13.69 -9.65
C VAL A 190 11.08 15.01 -9.11
N ALA A 191 10.02 15.55 -9.72
CA ALA A 191 9.46 16.87 -9.40
C ALA A 191 10.50 18.01 -9.32
N GLY A 192 11.59 17.92 -10.09
CA GLY A 192 12.69 18.88 -10.02
C GLY A 192 13.54 18.77 -8.75
N ARG A 193 13.72 17.55 -8.21
CA ARG A 193 14.69 17.20 -7.18
C ARG A 193 15.50 15.98 -7.61
N ASP A 194 16.80 16.02 -7.37
CA ASP A 194 17.69 14.92 -7.69
C ASP A 194 17.45 13.73 -6.74
N ALA A 195 17.52 12.52 -7.28
CA ALA A 195 17.18 11.30 -6.58
C ALA A 195 18.14 10.15 -6.90
N TYR A 196 18.40 9.33 -5.88
CA TYR A 196 18.99 7.99 -6.02
C TYR A 196 17.91 7.00 -6.43
N GLU A 197 18.23 6.09 -7.34
CA GLU A 197 17.30 5.05 -7.80
C GLU A 197 17.59 3.73 -7.08
N LEU A 198 16.78 3.36 -6.09
CA LEU A 198 16.86 2.08 -5.36
C LEU A 198 16.04 1.03 -6.12
N VAL A 199 16.66 -0.09 -6.50
CA VAL A 199 16.11 -1.06 -7.48
C VAL A 199 16.08 -2.50 -6.98
N LEU A 200 14.98 -3.18 -7.33
CA LEU A 200 14.56 -4.51 -6.85
C LEU A 200 13.90 -5.33 -8.02
N THR A 201 14.57 -6.29 -8.70
CA THR A 201 14.16 -7.16 -9.89
C THR A 201 13.74 -8.65 -9.56
N PRO A 202 13.39 -9.64 -10.45
CA PRO A 202 13.23 -11.10 -10.09
C PRO A 202 14.48 -11.98 -9.87
N LYS A 203 14.75 -12.48 -8.65
CA LYS A 203 15.76 -13.54 -8.49
C LYS A 203 15.35 -14.71 -9.40
N PRO A 204 16.27 -15.36 -10.15
CA PRO A 204 15.86 -16.26 -11.23
C PRO A 204 15.05 -17.51 -10.81
N ASN A 205 14.97 -17.81 -9.52
CA ASN A 205 14.13 -18.88 -8.95
C ASN A 205 12.70 -18.42 -8.60
N GLU A 206 12.44 -17.12 -8.52
CA GLU A 206 11.16 -16.55 -8.09
C GLU A 206 10.16 -16.57 -9.27
N ARG A 207 9.00 -17.14 -9.03
CA ARG A 207 7.89 -17.38 -9.96
C ARG A 207 6.94 -16.18 -10.00
N THR A 208 7.49 -14.97 -10.21
CA THR A 208 6.72 -13.71 -10.29
C THR A 208 6.55 -13.18 -11.72
N LYS A 209 5.54 -12.34 -11.93
CA LYS A 209 5.32 -11.57 -13.16
C LYS A 209 6.00 -10.19 -13.16
N LEU A 210 6.42 -9.69 -12.01
CA LEU A 210 7.07 -8.39 -11.93
C LEU A 210 8.46 -8.43 -12.56
N ARG A 211 8.93 -7.31 -13.13
CA ARG A 211 10.32 -7.11 -13.59
C ARG A 211 11.13 -6.32 -12.58
N GLU A 212 10.58 -5.29 -11.96
CA GLU A 212 11.23 -4.61 -10.84
C GLU A 212 10.31 -3.65 -10.10
N VAL A 213 10.58 -3.44 -8.82
CA VAL A 213 10.20 -2.22 -8.10
C VAL A 213 11.39 -1.26 -8.11
N ARG A 214 11.12 0.01 -8.41
CA ARG A 214 12.11 1.08 -8.56
C ARG A 214 11.67 2.29 -7.73
N ILE A 215 12.52 2.75 -6.82
CA ILE A 215 12.19 3.78 -5.83
C ILE A 215 13.17 4.94 -5.96
N GLY A 216 12.68 6.10 -6.37
CA GLY A 216 13.45 7.35 -6.38
C GLY A 216 13.47 7.95 -4.98
N VAL A 217 14.66 8.06 -4.36
CA VAL A 217 14.88 8.61 -3.01
C VAL A 217 15.62 9.95 -3.12
N GLY A 218 15.05 11.03 -2.58
CA GLY A 218 15.59 12.38 -2.72
C GLY A 218 17.02 12.52 -2.17
N ALA A 219 17.92 13.12 -2.95
CA ALA A 219 19.34 13.15 -2.64
C ALA A 219 19.68 13.98 -1.39
N GLU A 220 18.98 15.11 -1.23
CA GLU A 220 19.11 16.06 -0.13
C GLU A 220 18.30 15.62 1.11
N THR A 221 17.00 15.37 0.92
CA THR A 221 16.03 15.16 2.01
C THR A 221 15.83 13.71 2.41
N ARG A 222 16.33 12.74 1.62
CA ARG A 222 16.22 11.28 1.83
C ARG A 222 14.81 10.71 1.93
N ILE A 223 13.78 11.51 1.64
CA ILE A 223 12.40 11.03 1.52
C ILE A 223 12.20 10.25 0.21
N PRO A 224 11.31 9.24 0.17
CA PRO A 224 10.83 8.65 -1.07
C PRO A 224 10.07 9.68 -1.92
N LEU A 225 10.43 9.78 -3.21
CA LEU A 225 9.85 10.72 -4.17
C LEU A 225 9.00 10.04 -5.26
N ARG A 226 9.37 8.81 -5.64
CA ARG A 226 8.68 8.00 -6.66
C ARG A 226 8.80 6.51 -6.33
N VAL A 227 7.75 5.74 -6.59
CA VAL A 227 7.74 4.28 -6.64
C VAL A 227 7.15 3.86 -7.98
N GLU A 228 7.83 2.96 -8.69
CA GLU A 228 7.38 2.34 -9.92
C GLU A 228 7.40 0.82 -9.79
N VAL A 229 6.33 0.16 -10.24
CA VAL A 229 6.21 -1.29 -10.31
C VAL A 229 6.16 -1.68 -11.78
N ASN A 230 7.23 -2.32 -12.25
CA ASN A 230 7.43 -2.73 -13.63
C ASN A 230 7.05 -4.20 -13.79
N ALA A 231 6.37 -4.54 -14.89
CA ALA A 231 6.01 -5.92 -15.24
C ALA A 231 6.98 -6.52 -16.27
N ASN A 232 7.07 -7.86 -16.33
CA ASN A 232 7.68 -8.55 -17.45
C ASN A 232 6.82 -8.38 -18.71
N GLY A 233 7.46 -8.11 -19.86
CA GLY A 233 6.78 -7.91 -21.15
C GLY A 233 6.23 -6.50 -21.41
N SER A 234 6.41 -5.53 -20.50
CA SER A 234 6.07 -4.11 -20.71
C SER A 234 7.31 -3.22 -20.62
N SER A 235 7.43 -2.22 -21.49
CA SER A 235 8.37 -1.10 -21.30
C SER A 235 7.97 -0.23 -20.11
N ASP A 236 6.68 0.05 -20.01
CA ASP A 236 6.09 1.04 -19.14
C ASP A 236 5.73 0.44 -17.76
N PRO A 237 5.85 1.22 -16.65
CA PRO A 237 5.43 0.77 -15.34
C PRO A 237 3.92 0.49 -15.30
N ALA A 238 3.55 -0.61 -14.64
CA ALA A 238 2.16 -0.99 -14.46
C ALA A 238 1.51 -0.26 -13.26
N LEU A 239 2.32 0.21 -12.31
CA LEU A 239 1.97 1.21 -11.31
C LEU A 239 3.10 2.25 -11.23
N ARG A 240 2.75 3.54 -11.20
CA ARG A 240 3.67 4.62 -10.82
C ARG A 240 2.97 5.51 -9.80
N ALA A 241 3.59 5.73 -8.64
CA ALA A 241 3.14 6.69 -7.64
C ALA A 241 4.30 7.63 -7.29
N GLY A 242 4.12 8.94 -7.34
CA GLY A 242 5.19 9.87 -6.99
C GLY A 242 4.82 11.34 -7.14
N PHE A 243 5.71 12.22 -6.68
CA PHE A 243 5.51 13.66 -6.81
C PHE A 243 5.60 14.10 -8.28
N SER A 244 4.55 14.78 -8.75
CA SER A 244 4.58 15.60 -9.97
C SER A 244 4.98 17.05 -9.67
N GLU A 245 4.69 17.54 -8.46
CA GLU A 245 5.18 18.82 -7.91
C GLU A 245 5.64 18.64 -6.47
N LEU A 246 6.76 19.25 -6.08
CA LEU A 246 7.27 19.26 -4.71
C LEU A 246 7.93 20.60 -4.34
N SER A 247 7.46 21.19 -3.25
CA SER A 247 8.00 22.37 -2.59
C SER A 247 8.37 22.05 -1.14
N THR A 248 9.42 22.68 -0.64
CA THR A 248 9.97 22.48 0.71
C THR A 248 10.12 23.83 1.39
N GLY A 249 9.61 23.95 2.61
CA GLY A 249 9.53 25.20 3.37
C GLY A 249 8.36 25.18 4.36
N GLU A 250 8.28 26.21 5.20
CA GLU A 250 7.19 26.36 6.17
C GLU A 250 5.80 26.36 5.49
N GLN A 251 4.84 25.67 6.11
CA GLN A 251 3.45 25.56 5.63
C GLN A 251 2.52 26.30 6.59
N ASP A 252 1.48 26.95 6.05
CA ASP A 252 0.52 27.70 6.85
C ASP A 252 -0.15 26.82 7.93
N ALA A 253 -0.18 27.31 9.16
CA ALA A 253 -0.76 26.61 10.30
C ALA A 253 -2.28 26.41 10.20
N GLU A 254 -2.98 27.17 9.35
CA GLU A 254 -4.41 26.97 9.07
C GLU A 254 -4.70 25.73 8.21
N LEU A 255 -3.76 25.28 7.37
CA LEU A 255 -3.95 24.09 6.52
C LEU A 255 -4.21 22.80 7.32
N PHE A 256 -3.64 22.74 8.53
CA PHE A 256 -3.69 21.62 9.45
C PHE A 256 -4.82 21.73 10.48
N GLN A 257 -5.67 22.75 10.39
CA GLN A 257 -6.87 22.88 11.20
C GLN A 257 -8.06 22.34 10.39
N PHE A 258 -8.90 21.52 11.03
CA PHE A 258 -10.11 21.00 10.41
C PHE A 258 -11.35 21.33 11.24
N THR A 259 -12.24 22.12 10.64
CA THR A 259 -13.58 22.40 11.17
C THR A 259 -14.59 21.66 10.30
N PRO A 260 -15.38 20.72 10.84
CA PRO A 260 -16.47 20.08 10.11
C PRO A 260 -17.41 21.10 9.43
N PRO A 261 -17.67 21.00 8.11
CA PRO A 261 -18.58 21.89 7.42
C PRO A 261 -20.00 21.87 7.99
N GLU A 262 -20.76 22.95 7.80
CA GLU A 262 -22.16 22.99 8.25
C GLU A 262 -22.98 21.83 7.68
N ASN A 263 -23.80 21.22 8.52
CA ASN A 263 -24.61 20.03 8.19
C ASN A 263 -23.78 18.79 7.77
N ALA A 264 -22.51 18.70 8.16
CA ALA A 264 -21.73 17.47 8.07
C ALA A 264 -22.17 16.43 9.13
N LYS A 265 -22.25 15.16 8.73
CA LYS A 265 -22.51 14.02 9.62
C LYS A 265 -21.21 13.63 10.32
N VAL A 266 -20.99 14.07 11.56
CA VAL A 266 -19.78 13.71 12.33
C VAL A 266 -19.97 12.34 12.98
N ARG A 267 -19.06 11.41 12.67
CA ARG A 267 -18.96 10.06 13.25
C ARG A 267 -17.62 9.89 13.97
N THR A 268 -17.61 8.99 14.94
CA THR A 268 -16.39 8.37 15.50
C THR A 268 -16.45 6.91 15.07
N PRO A 269 -15.34 6.23 14.69
CA PRO A 269 -15.39 4.81 14.40
C PRO A 269 -15.85 4.05 15.65
N GLU A 270 -16.78 3.12 15.46
CA GLU A 270 -17.10 2.15 16.50
C GLU A 270 -15.96 1.15 16.54
N LYS A 271 -15.36 0.93 17.73
CA LYS A 271 -14.32 -0.09 17.86
C LYS A 271 -14.94 -1.45 17.56
N PRO A 272 -14.30 -2.33 16.77
CA PRO A 272 -14.71 -3.71 16.65
C PRO A 272 -14.87 -4.31 18.05
N GLU A 273 -16.05 -4.84 18.38
CA GLU A 273 -16.31 -5.36 19.72
C GLU A 273 -15.37 -6.53 20.02
N GLU A 274 -14.54 -6.39 21.06
CA GLU A 274 -13.70 -7.47 21.57
C GLU A 274 -14.59 -8.58 22.14
N GLN A 275 -15.00 -9.53 21.29
CA GLN A 275 -15.66 -10.75 21.74
C GLN A 275 -14.71 -11.48 22.70
N GLY A 276 -15.15 -11.58 23.96
CA GLY A 276 -14.23 -11.56 25.09
C GLY A 276 -13.20 -12.69 25.12
N SER A 277 -11.96 -12.32 25.42
CA SER A 277 -10.82 -13.22 25.62
C SER A 277 -11.09 -14.29 26.68
N ALA A 278 -11.53 -15.47 26.25
CA ALA A 278 -11.45 -16.69 27.06
C ALA A 278 -9.98 -17.08 27.23
N PRO A 279 -9.55 -17.54 28.43
CA PRO A 279 -8.14 -17.82 28.69
C PRO A 279 -7.65 -19.01 27.87
N SER A 280 -6.54 -18.81 27.16
CA SER A 280 -5.88 -19.80 26.33
C SER A 280 -5.61 -21.11 27.10
N ARG A 281 -5.93 -22.23 26.46
CA ARG A 281 -5.35 -23.53 26.78
C ARG A 281 -4.57 -24.01 25.56
N GLU A 282 -3.35 -24.48 25.79
CA GLU A 282 -2.51 -25.06 24.76
C GLU A 282 -3.11 -26.37 24.23
N GLY A 283 -3.05 -26.56 22.92
CA GLY A 283 -3.25 -27.86 22.27
C GLY A 283 -4.69 -28.29 21.96
N ASP A 284 -5.24 -27.77 20.87
CA ASP A 284 -6.01 -28.62 19.93
C ASP A 284 -5.85 -28.10 18.48
N SER A 285 -6.08 -28.97 17.49
CA SER A 285 -6.02 -28.67 16.05
C SER A 285 -7.37 -28.93 15.41
N GLY A 286 -8.27 -27.94 15.49
CA GLY A 286 -9.65 -28.01 14.98
C GLY A 286 -9.97 -26.95 13.92
N PRO A 287 -10.86 -27.24 12.95
CA PRO A 287 -11.18 -26.31 11.86
C PRO A 287 -12.21 -25.24 12.29
N GLY A 288 -11.81 -23.96 12.38
CA GLY A 288 -12.72 -22.93 12.87
C GLY A 288 -12.25 -21.46 12.84
N ASP A 289 -11.62 -20.99 11.75
CA ASP A 289 -11.29 -19.55 11.58
C ASP A 289 -11.47 -19.08 10.11
N GLY A 290 -12.71 -19.19 9.62
CA GLY A 290 -13.02 -19.21 8.18
C GLY A 290 -12.97 -17.88 7.42
N ASN A 291 -12.47 -16.78 8.03
CA ASN A 291 -12.52 -15.44 7.44
C ASN A 291 -11.18 -14.66 7.51
N ARG A 292 -10.09 -15.27 7.99
CA ARG A 292 -8.75 -14.66 7.91
C ARG A 292 -8.06 -15.04 6.60
N PRO A 293 -7.41 -14.09 5.89
CA PRO A 293 -6.56 -14.43 4.76
C PRO A 293 -5.38 -15.32 5.20
N ARG A 294 -5.16 -16.43 4.50
CA ARG A 294 -3.92 -17.22 4.62
C ARG A 294 -2.92 -16.70 3.59
N ILE A 295 -1.63 -16.75 3.94
CA ILE A 295 -0.54 -16.43 3.03
C ILE A 295 0.21 -17.73 2.73
N GLU A 296 0.39 -18.05 1.45
CA GLU A 296 1.20 -19.17 0.96
C GLU A 296 2.40 -18.63 0.17
N GLY A 297 3.54 -19.29 0.22
CA GLY A 297 4.79 -18.83 -0.41
C GLY A 297 5.48 -17.68 0.36
N THR A 298 6.52 -17.11 -0.25
CA THR A 298 7.39 -16.07 0.36
C THR A 298 7.88 -15.06 -0.68
N GLY A 299 8.18 -13.83 -0.26
CA GLY A 299 8.79 -12.81 -1.12
C GLY A 299 7.92 -12.44 -2.31
N TRP A 300 8.46 -12.57 -3.53
CA TRP A 300 7.68 -12.29 -4.74
C TRP A 300 6.61 -13.37 -5.03
N ASP A 301 6.83 -14.60 -4.57
CA ASP A 301 5.98 -15.78 -4.86
C ASP A 301 4.75 -15.89 -3.93
N THR A 302 4.55 -14.87 -3.11
CA THR A 302 3.47 -14.75 -2.14
C THR A 302 2.09 -14.79 -2.81
N VAL A 303 1.27 -15.74 -2.38
CA VAL A 303 -0.15 -15.87 -2.74
C VAL A 303 -1.00 -15.59 -1.50
N VAL A 304 -1.92 -14.63 -1.61
CA VAL A 304 -2.97 -14.41 -0.62
C VAL A 304 -4.16 -15.31 -0.98
N LEU A 305 -4.48 -16.22 -0.06
CA LEU A 305 -5.69 -17.05 -0.09
C LEU A 305 -6.74 -16.45 0.85
N SER A 306 -7.98 -16.31 0.42
CA SER A 306 -9.08 -15.88 1.28
C SER A 306 -10.40 -16.54 0.87
N ARG A 307 -11.47 -16.28 1.62
CA ARG A 307 -12.84 -16.67 1.25
C ARG A 307 -13.74 -15.46 1.29
N LEU A 308 -14.50 -15.23 0.22
CA LEU A 308 -15.51 -14.18 0.18
C LEU A 308 -16.77 -14.65 0.94
N PRO A 309 -17.41 -13.76 1.73
CA PRO A 309 -18.72 -14.07 2.32
C PRO A 309 -19.77 -14.22 1.22
N GLU A 310 -20.81 -15.02 1.47
CA GLU A 310 -21.85 -15.30 0.46
C GLU A 310 -22.55 -14.03 -0.06
N SER A 311 -22.62 -12.99 0.77
CA SER A 311 -23.14 -11.66 0.41
C SER A 311 -22.32 -10.99 -0.70
N ALA A 312 -20.99 -11.02 -0.63
CA ALA A 312 -20.10 -10.46 -1.65
C ALA A 312 -20.09 -11.32 -2.94
N MET A 313 -20.25 -12.63 -2.80
CA MET A 313 -20.40 -13.56 -3.93
C MET A 313 -21.69 -13.34 -4.73
N ARG A 314 -22.79 -13.00 -4.05
CA ARG A 314 -24.14 -12.90 -4.65
C ARG A 314 -24.64 -11.47 -4.88
N SER A 315 -23.89 -10.42 -4.46
CA SER A 315 -24.46 -9.09 -4.23
C SER A 315 -25.32 -8.55 -5.38
N SER A 316 -26.62 -8.52 -5.11
CA SER A 316 -27.67 -7.89 -5.90
C SER A 316 -28.20 -6.71 -5.08
N THR A 317 -27.53 -5.56 -5.18
CA THR A 317 -27.97 -4.30 -4.55
C THR A 317 -29.25 -3.82 -5.24
N GLY A 318 -30.38 -4.30 -4.73
CA GLY A 318 -31.71 -4.09 -5.28
C GLY A 318 -32.75 -3.85 -4.18
N ASP A 319 -32.55 -2.80 -3.39
CA ASP A 319 -33.63 -2.20 -2.58
C ASP A 319 -34.69 -1.62 -3.52
N GLY A 320 -35.55 -2.51 -4.03
CA GLY A 320 -36.41 -2.27 -5.17
C GLY A 320 -37.63 -3.19 -5.14
N GLU A 321 -38.61 -2.81 -4.33
CA GLU A 321 -39.83 -3.58 -4.06
C GLU A 321 -40.73 -3.72 -5.31
N ARG A 322 -40.43 -4.69 -6.19
CA ARG A 322 -41.31 -5.12 -7.29
C ARG A 322 -40.96 -6.50 -7.88
N SER A 323 -41.49 -7.55 -7.25
CA SER A 323 -41.52 -8.89 -7.86
C SER A 323 -42.52 -8.93 -9.03
N GLY A 324 -42.02 -8.94 -10.27
CA GLY A 324 -42.81 -9.15 -11.48
C GLY A 324 -42.32 -10.38 -12.25
N PRO A 325 -43.18 -11.37 -12.56
CA PRO A 325 -42.76 -12.58 -13.27
C PRO A 325 -42.49 -12.28 -14.75
N GLY A 326 -41.21 -12.29 -15.17
CA GLY A 326 -40.83 -12.12 -16.57
C GLY A 326 -39.50 -11.41 -16.85
N ALA A 327 -38.80 -10.89 -15.84
CA ALA A 327 -37.44 -10.37 -16.02
C ALA A 327 -36.44 -11.51 -16.26
N ALA A 328 -35.62 -11.41 -17.31
CA ALA A 328 -34.50 -12.32 -17.55
C ALA A 328 -33.33 -11.98 -16.61
N GLU A 329 -32.55 -12.99 -16.21
CA GLU A 329 -31.46 -12.87 -15.22
C GLU A 329 -30.17 -12.22 -15.80
N THR A 330 -30.30 -11.08 -16.48
CA THR A 330 -29.17 -10.39 -17.11
C THR A 330 -28.58 -9.28 -16.23
N GLY A 331 -27.55 -9.63 -15.45
CA GLY A 331 -26.61 -8.65 -14.88
C GLY A 331 -26.63 -8.48 -13.36
N GLY A 332 -26.14 -9.49 -12.63
CA GLY A 332 -25.74 -9.29 -11.22
C GLY A 332 -24.52 -8.37 -11.12
N THR A 333 -24.46 -7.54 -10.07
CA THR A 333 -23.36 -6.60 -9.81
C THR A 333 -22.24 -7.18 -8.95
N GLY A 334 -22.45 -8.34 -8.33
CA GLY A 334 -21.50 -8.98 -7.42
C GLY A 334 -20.23 -9.57 -8.05
N VAL A 335 -19.26 -9.89 -7.18
CA VAL A 335 -17.89 -10.27 -7.55
C VAL A 335 -17.85 -11.48 -8.47
N ARG A 336 -18.79 -12.43 -8.33
CA ARG A 336 -18.91 -13.58 -9.22
C ARG A 336 -19.27 -13.18 -10.66
N ALA A 337 -20.31 -12.37 -10.87
CA ALA A 337 -20.73 -11.94 -12.21
C ALA A 337 -19.67 -11.05 -12.89
N MET A 338 -18.86 -10.37 -12.08
CA MET A 338 -17.67 -9.63 -12.51
C MET A 338 -16.54 -10.57 -12.95
N ALA A 339 -16.28 -11.65 -12.21
CA ALA A 339 -15.32 -12.69 -12.60
C ALA A 339 -15.78 -13.49 -13.83
N GLU A 340 -17.08 -13.79 -13.96
CA GLU A 340 -17.68 -14.44 -15.14
C GLU A 340 -17.57 -13.58 -16.42
N ARG A 341 -17.51 -12.25 -16.28
CA ARG A 341 -17.40 -11.30 -17.41
C ARG A 341 -15.95 -11.04 -17.85
N MET A 342 -14.99 -11.13 -16.94
CA MET A 342 -13.61 -10.64 -17.16
C MET A 342 -12.55 -11.75 -17.03
N GLY A 343 -12.86 -12.83 -16.32
CA GLY A 343 -11.96 -13.96 -16.11
C GLY A 343 -12.26 -15.11 -17.07
N SER A 344 -11.20 -15.81 -17.47
CA SER A 344 -11.34 -17.04 -18.26
C SER A 344 -11.77 -18.20 -17.34
N PRO A 345 -12.68 -19.09 -17.78
CA PRO A 345 -13.04 -20.27 -16.99
C PRO A 345 -11.83 -21.21 -16.84
N VAL A 346 -11.64 -21.75 -15.64
CA VAL A 346 -10.52 -22.63 -15.28
C VAL A 346 -10.98 -23.69 -14.29
N SER A 347 -10.42 -24.90 -14.40
CA SER A 347 -10.74 -26.04 -13.54
C SER A 347 -9.50 -26.86 -13.21
N GLY A 348 -9.54 -27.59 -12.09
CA GLY A 348 -8.50 -28.50 -11.64
C GLY A 348 -8.97 -29.40 -10.51
N SER A 349 -8.03 -30.07 -9.83
CA SER A 349 -8.31 -30.88 -8.63
C SER A 349 -8.90 -30.09 -7.47
N TRP A 350 -8.69 -28.76 -7.45
CA TRP A 350 -9.26 -27.83 -6.46
C TRP A 350 -10.72 -27.42 -6.74
N GLY A 351 -11.30 -27.83 -7.87
CA GLY A 351 -12.64 -27.44 -8.31
C GLY A 351 -12.64 -26.65 -9.63
N HIS A 352 -13.56 -25.70 -9.76
CA HIS A 352 -13.71 -24.83 -10.93
C HIS A 352 -13.95 -23.37 -10.53
N GLY A 353 -13.65 -22.45 -11.44
CA GLY A 353 -13.74 -21.01 -11.21
C GLY A 353 -13.30 -20.18 -12.41
N TRP A 354 -12.91 -18.93 -12.15
CA TRP A 354 -12.50 -17.96 -13.16
C TRP A 354 -11.14 -17.35 -12.80
N VAL A 355 -10.24 -17.28 -13.77
CA VAL A 355 -8.93 -16.62 -13.63
C VAL A 355 -8.93 -15.26 -14.33
N ILE A 356 -8.63 -14.21 -13.56
CA ILE A 356 -8.29 -12.88 -14.07
C ILE A 356 -6.77 -12.81 -14.15
N ASN A 357 -6.23 -12.32 -15.28
CA ASN A 357 -4.81 -12.39 -15.58
C ASN A 357 -4.32 -11.06 -16.14
N THR A 358 -3.54 -10.31 -15.35
CA THR A 358 -2.99 -9.00 -15.73
C THR A 358 -1.50 -9.10 -16.08
N SER A 359 -0.88 -7.97 -16.43
CA SER A 359 0.57 -7.84 -16.65
C SER A 359 1.37 -8.12 -15.37
N VAL A 360 0.90 -7.63 -14.21
CA VAL A 360 1.61 -7.73 -12.91
C VAL A 360 1.33 -8.99 -12.11
N GLY A 361 0.20 -9.65 -12.34
CA GLY A 361 -0.34 -10.62 -11.39
C GLY A 361 -1.50 -11.41 -11.95
N SER A 362 -2.06 -12.26 -11.11
CA SER A 362 -3.25 -13.04 -11.42
C SER A 362 -4.14 -13.13 -10.18
N ALA A 363 -5.42 -13.39 -10.42
CA ALA A 363 -6.37 -13.75 -9.37
C ALA A 363 -7.28 -14.89 -9.87
N VAL A 364 -7.62 -15.83 -8.99
CA VAL A 364 -8.58 -16.91 -9.25
C VAL A 364 -9.72 -16.77 -8.25
N LEU A 365 -10.95 -16.65 -8.76
CA LEU A 365 -12.17 -16.83 -7.97
C LEU A 365 -12.72 -18.23 -8.22
N THR A 366 -12.72 -19.07 -7.20
CA THR A 366 -13.39 -20.39 -7.24
C THR A 366 -14.91 -20.22 -7.16
N SER A 367 -15.67 -21.14 -7.75
CA SER A 367 -17.14 -21.11 -7.66
C SER A 367 -17.67 -21.40 -6.25
N ASP A 368 -16.85 -21.95 -5.34
CA ASP A 368 -17.18 -22.10 -3.91
C ASP A 368 -16.85 -20.86 -3.06
N GLY A 369 -16.25 -19.82 -3.65
CA GLY A 369 -16.02 -18.52 -3.01
C GLY A 369 -14.64 -18.33 -2.36
N ARG A 370 -13.72 -19.30 -2.48
CA ARG A 370 -12.29 -19.06 -2.22
C ARG A 370 -11.70 -18.15 -3.32
N VAL A 371 -10.82 -17.25 -2.92
CA VAL A 371 -10.01 -16.38 -3.78
C VAL A 371 -8.53 -16.72 -3.57
N ALA A 372 -7.76 -16.75 -4.65
CA ALA A 372 -6.30 -16.76 -4.62
C ALA A 372 -5.78 -15.60 -5.47
N ALA A 373 -4.91 -14.74 -4.95
CA ALA A 373 -4.35 -13.61 -5.68
C ALA A 373 -2.87 -13.37 -5.35
N GLY A 374 -2.10 -12.89 -6.33
CA GLY A 374 -0.69 -12.58 -6.13
C GLY A 374 -0.02 -12.02 -7.39
N ALA A 375 1.20 -11.52 -7.24
CA ALA A 375 2.02 -10.95 -8.33
C ALA A 375 2.69 -12.04 -9.20
N VAL A 376 1.98 -13.14 -9.43
CA VAL A 376 2.51 -14.42 -9.91
C VAL A 376 1.76 -14.93 -11.15
N PRO A 377 2.33 -15.87 -11.93
CA PRO A 377 1.60 -16.63 -12.95
C PRO A 377 0.45 -17.46 -12.36
N GLN A 378 -0.59 -17.65 -13.16
CA GLN A 378 -1.76 -18.47 -12.84
C GLN A 378 -1.42 -19.86 -12.27
N GLN A 379 -0.31 -20.47 -12.71
CA GLN A 379 0.16 -21.77 -12.25
C GLN A 379 0.42 -21.80 -10.73
N VAL A 380 1.02 -20.74 -10.19
CA VAL A 380 1.32 -20.62 -8.75
C VAL A 380 0.02 -20.57 -7.92
N LEU A 381 -0.98 -19.82 -8.40
CA LEU A 381 -2.31 -19.76 -7.77
C LEU A 381 -3.04 -21.11 -7.82
N ILE A 382 -2.91 -21.84 -8.93
CA ILE A 382 -3.48 -23.18 -9.11
C ILE A 382 -2.81 -24.21 -8.20
N GLU A 383 -1.54 -24.04 -7.89
CA GLU A 383 -0.81 -24.86 -6.92
C GLU A 383 -1.27 -24.53 -5.49
N ALA A 384 -1.25 -23.25 -5.08
CA ALA A 384 -1.74 -22.82 -3.76
C ALA A 384 -3.20 -23.24 -3.47
N LEU A 385 -4.09 -23.24 -4.49
CA LEU A 385 -5.48 -23.69 -4.35
C LEU A 385 -5.67 -25.22 -4.22
N ARG A 386 -4.63 -26.04 -4.48
CA ARG A 386 -4.68 -27.50 -4.24
C ARG A 386 -4.42 -27.87 -2.78
N ASP A 387 -3.60 -27.07 -2.12
CA ASP A 387 -3.09 -27.34 -0.78
C ASP A 387 -3.86 -26.52 0.30
N SER A 388 -4.94 -25.82 -0.12
CA SER A 388 -5.75 -24.89 0.67
C SER A 388 -6.90 -25.52 1.46
#